data_AF-A0A7V7ZIV6-F1
#
_entry.id   AF-A0A7V7ZIV6-F1
#
_cell.length_a   1.000
_cell.length_b   1.000
_cell.length_c   1.000
_cell.angle_alpha   90.00
_cell.angle_beta   90.00
_cell.angle_gamma   90.00
#
_symmetry.space_group_name_H-M   'P 1'
#
loop_
_entity.id
_entity.type
_entity.pdbx_description
1 polymer ?
#
loop_
_entity_poly.entity_id
_entity_poly.type
_entity_poly.pdbx_seq_one_letter_code
_entity_poly.pdbx_strand_id
1 'polypeptide(L)'
;MACWPATARCSRSGRARSSASGQRPPAPPPQVCYLPPDAGSWPAPEAKGDAMSTTVEQALGALAATRAELLAWVARRSEAESERVVYGTWSVKNVLAHLAAWETWVVGSMPARLETGSTPEPMRERVIHEDAFNAAEVAARAHLSLAQQLAELAEVRELLLAYLASLDPATMAKPQPWAEWQGTLPEYLLRSLRDHERQHLDELRALLG
;
A
#
# COMPACT_ATOMS: atom_id res chain seq x y z
N MET A 1 -16.28 -24.59 2.13
CA MET A 1 -16.95 -24.10 3.34
C MET A 1 -16.19 -24.63 4.55
N ALA A 2 -15.80 -23.70 5.44
CA ALA A 2 -15.09 -23.89 6.71
C ALA A 2 -13.70 -24.57 6.67
N CYS A 3 -12.68 -23.86 7.19
CA CYS A 3 -11.83 -24.35 8.28
C CYS A 3 -10.74 -23.33 8.64
N TRP A 4 -10.92 -22.72 9.81
CA TRP A 4 -9.78 -22.39 10.68
C TRP A 4 -9.28 -23.71 11.30
N PRO A 5 -7.99 -23.81 11.69
CA PRO A 5 -7.78 -24.20 13.07
C PRO A 5 -6.74 -23.35 13.78
N ALA A 6 -7.05 -23.10 15.05
CA ALA A 6 -6.18 -22.57 16.06
C ALA A 6 -5.22 -23.65 16.61
N THR A 7 -4.18 -23.15 17.28
CA THR A 7 -3.29 -23.81 18.25
C THR A 7 -2.03 -24.52 17.75
N ALA A 8 -0.88 -23.92 18.08
CA ALA A 8 0.29 -24.65 18.54
C ALA A 8 0.90 -23.90 19.73
N ARG A 9 0.82 -24.53 20.92
CA ARG A 9 1.50 -24.10 22.14
C ARG A 9 3.00 -24.27 21.93
N CYS A 10 3.76 -23.20 22.12
CA CYS A 10 5.21 -23.31 22.26
C CYS A 10 5.55 -23.60 23.73
N SER A 11 6.16 -24.76 23.96
CA SER A 11 6.65 -25.25 25.25
C SER A 11 7.75 -24.35 25.82
N ARG A 12 7.65 -24.07 27.12
CA ARG A 12 8.67 -23.36 27.91
C ARG A 12 9.95 -24.19 28.04
N SER A 13 11.09 -23.54 27.80
CA SER A 13 12.34 -23.80 28.56
C SER A 13 13.08 -22.47 28.72
N GLY A 14 13.44 -22.15 29.95
CA GLY A 14 13.67 -20.78 30.40
C GLY A 14 15.10 -20.23 30.24
N ARG A 15 15.19 -18.91 30.37
CA ARG A 15 16.12 -18.22 31.28
C ARG A 15 15.70 -16.77 31.44
N ALA A 16 15.75 -16.29 32.68
CA ALA A 16 15.40 -14.95 33.10
C ALA A 16 16.47 -13.92 32.70
N ARG A 17 16.05 -12.71 32.29
CA ARG A 17 16.33 -11.45 33.00
C ARG A 17 15.76 -10.21 32.28
N SER A 18 15.44 -9.24 33.13
CA SER A 18 15.28 -7.79 32.92
C SER A 18 13.97 -7.27 32.31
N SER A 19 13.18 -6.75 33.25
CA SER A 19 12.10 -5.79 33.13
C SER A 19 12.55 -4.50 32.45
N ALA A 20 12.00 -4.25 31.26
CA ALA A 20 11.69 -2.92 30.76
C ALA A 20 10.31 -3.04 30.11
N SER A 21 9.31 -2.39 30.71
CA SER A 21 7.93 -2.35 30.23
C SER A 21 7.82 -1.46 28.99
N GLY A 22 8.28 -1.98 27.86
CA GLY A 22 7.85 -1.52 26.53
C GLY A 22 6.77 -2.46 26.05
N GLN A 23 5.50 -2.05 26.10
CA GLN A 23 4.44 -2.80 25.45
C GLN A 23 4.77 -2.80 23.95
N ARG A 24 5.10 -3.99 23.42
CA ARG A 24 5.14 -4.21 21.97
C ARG A 24 3.77 -3.81 21.43
N PRO A 25 3.69 -2.96 20.38
CA PRO A 25 2.41 -2.69 19.74
C PRO A 25 1.80 -4.03 19.31
N PRO A 26 0.47 -4.21 19.46
CA PRO A 26 -0.18 -5.43 19.04
C PRO A 26 0.08 -5.67 17.55
N ALA A 27 0.41 -6.91 17.20
CA ALA A 27 0.56 -7.30 15.80
C ALA A 27 -0.73 -6.94 15.04
N PRO A 28 -0.62 -6.38 13.82
CA PRO A 28 -1.81 -6.14 13.00
C PRO A 28 -2.57 -7.46 12.78
N PRO A 29 -3.89 -7.40 12.55
CA PRO A 29 -4.63 -8.59 12.11
C PRO A 29 -3.94 -9.17 10.86
N PRO A 30 -4.05 -10.50 10.61
CA PRO A 30 -3.54 -11.08 9.38
C PRO A 30 -4.24 -10.39 8.21
N GLN A 31 -3.52 -9.49 7.57
CA GLN A 31 -3.96 -8.90 6.33
C GLN A 31 -3.78 -10.00 5.28
N VAL A 32 -4.76 -10.15 4.39
CA VAL A 32 -4.43 -10.67 3.06
C VAL A 32 -3.72 -9.50 2.37
N CYS A 33 -2.48 -9.23 2.80
CA CYS A 33 -1.61 -8.25 2.17
C CYS A 33 -1.42 -8.72 0.74
N TYR A 34 -1.86 -7.90 -0.20
CA TYR A 34 -1.42 -8.05 -1.56
C TYR A 34 0.06 -7.70 -1.54
N LEU A 35 0.89 -8.74 -1.54
CA LEU A 35 2.33 -8.59 -1.75
C LEU A 35 2.51 -7.62 -2.93
N PRO A 36 3.40 -6.61 -2.82
CA PRO A 36 3.85 -5.94 -4.03
C PRO A 36 4.33 -7.04 -5.00
N PRO A 37 4.14 -6.85 -6.32
CA PRO A 37 4.33 -7.90 -7.34
C PRO A 37 5.64 -8.71 -7.24
N ASP A 38 6.60 -8.18 -6.50
CA ASP A 38 7.96 -8.60 -6.21
C ASP A 38 8.13 -9.62 -5.06
N ALA A 39 7.10 -9.94 -4.24
CA ALA A 39 7.30 -10.82 -3.06
C ALA A 39 6.90 -12.30 -3.21
N GLY A 40 6.38 -12.74 -4.36
CA GLY A 40 5.98 -14.14 -4.53
C GLY A 40 5.50 -14.45 -5.93
N SER A 41 6.08 -15.47 -6.54
CA SER A 41 5.84 -15.92 -7.91
C SER A 41 4.37 -16.27 -8.17
N TRP A 42 3.67 -15.37 -8.84
CA TRP A 42 2.43 -15.67 -9.56
C TRP A 42 2.76 -16.07 -11.00
N PRO A 43 1.96 -16.95 -11.63
CA PRO A 43 2.13 -17.27 -13.04
C PRO A 43 2.10 -15.97 -13.85
N ALA A 44 3.05 -15.84 -14.78
CA ALA A 44 3.06 -14.72 -15.72
C ALA A 44 1.65 -14.57 -16.31
N PRO A 45 1.14 -13.34 -16.47
CA PRO A 45 -0.10 -13.16 -17.21
C PRO A 45 0.10 -13.81 -18.59
N GLU A 46 -0.84 -14.69 -18.97
CA GLU A 46 -0.87 -15.23 -20.33
C GLU A 46 -0.75 -14.05 -21.30
N ALA A 47 0.17 -14.16 -22.25
CA ALA A 47 0.39 -13.14 -23.26
C ALA A 47 -0.92 -12.91 -24.04
N LYS A 48 -1.71 -11.93 -23.61
CA LYS A 48 -2.84 -11.44 -24.36
C LYS A 48 -2.29 -10.67 -25.55
N GLY A 49 -2.31 -11.32 -26.71
CA GLY A 49 -2.11 -10.65 -27.99
C GLY A 49 -3.05 -9.43 -28.12
N ASP A 50 -2.52 -8.37 -28.72
CA ASP A 50 -3.21 -7.18 -29.23
C ASP A 50 -4.22 -6.46 -28.31
N ALA A 51 -4.13 -6.63 -26.99
CA ALA A 51 -4.77 -5.70 -26.07
C ALA A 51 -3.99 -4.37 -26.09
N MET A 52 -4.66 -3.26 -26.41
CA MET A 52 -4.03 -1.94 -26.33
C MET A 52 -3.41 -1.73 -24.95
N SER A 53 -2.09 -1.46 -24.92
CA SER A 53 -1.36 -1.14 -23.70
C SER A 53 -2.01 0.04 -22.97
N THR A 54 -2.09 -0.06 -21.64
CA THR A 54 -2.62 1.03 -20.80
C THR A 54 -1.79 2.30 -21.02
N THR A 55 -2.43 3.42 -21.33
CA THR A 55 -1.75 4.72 -21.43
C THR A 55 -1.59 5.37 -20.07
N VAL A 56 -0.62 6.29 -19.94
CA VAL A 56 -0.46 7.09 -18.72
C VAL A 56 -1.72 7.90 -18.39
N GLU A 57 -2.40 8.45 -19.39
CA GLU A 57 -3.65 9.18 -19.21
C GLU A 57 -4.76 8.30 -18.62
N GLN A 58 -4.91 7.07 -19.14
CA GLN A 58 -5.86 6.10 -18.59
C GLN A 58 -5.53 5.73 -17.14
N ALA A 59 -4.26 5.50 -16.84
CA ALA A 59 -3.82 5.19 -15.47
C ALA A 59 -4.09 6.35 -14.51
N LEU A 60 -3.73 7.58 -14.89
CA LEU A 60 -3.97 8.78 -14.09
C LEU A 60 -5.46 9.05 -13.88
N GLY A 61 -6.29 8.88 -14.91
CA GLY A 61 -7.74 8.98 -14.79
C GLY A 61 -8.32 7.98 -13.79
N ALA A 62 -7.86 6.73 -13.81
CA ALA A 62 -8.30 5.70 -12.88
C ALA A 62 -7.83 5.94 -11.44
N LEU A 63 -6.62 6.46 -11.24
CA LEU A 63 -6.10 6.88 -9.94
C LEU A 63 -6.88 8.06 -9.37
N ALA A 64 -7.23 9.04 -10.21
CA ALA A 64 -8.04 10.19 -9.81
C ALA A 64 -9.46 9.75 -9.42
N ALA A 65 -10.08 8.88 -10.22
CA ALA A 65 -11.43 8.37 -9.94
C ALA A 65 -11.50 7.59 -8.61
N THR A 66 -10.55 6.67 -8.38
CA THR A 66 -10.52 5.89 -7.13
C THR A 66 -10.25 6.78 -5.92
N ARG A 67 -9.35 7.76 -6.04
CA ARG A 67 -9.09 8.73 -4.97
C ARG A 67 -10.32 9.57 -4.66
N ALA A 68 -11.02 10.06 -5.68
CA ALA A 68 -12.23 10.84 -5.51
C ALA A 68 -13.32 10.04 -4.77
N GLU A 69 -13.46 8.75 -5.08
CA GLU A 69 -14.39 7.87 -4.37
C GLU A 69 -14.02 7.65 -2.90
N LEU A 70 -12.73 7.44 -2.61
CA LEU A 70 -12.24 7.33 -1.24
C LEU A 70 -12.53 8.62 -0.45
N LEU A 71 -12.16 9.77 -1.02
CA LEU A 71 -12.37 11.07 -0.38
C LEU A 71 -13.86 11.37 -0.16
N ALA A 72 -14.72 11.08 -1.14
CA ALA A 72 -16.16 11.25 -1.00
C ALA A 72 -16.75 10.34 0.09
N TRP A 73 -16.23 9.12 0.24
CA TRP A 73 -16.63 8.22 1.31
C TRP A 73 -16.18 8.75 2.68
N VAL A 74 -14.92 9.19 2.81
CA VAL A 74 -14.34 9.73 4.05
C VAL A 74 -15.00 11.04 4.48
N ALA A 75 -15.33 11.94 3.55
CA ALA A 75 -15.94 13.24 3.83
C ALA A 75 -17.30 13.16 4.58
N ARG A 76 -17.93 11.99 4.60
CA ARG A 76 -19.17 11.72 5.33
C ARG A 76 -18.93 11.20 6.76
N ARG A 77 -17.70 11.22 7.25
CA ARG A 77 -17.33 10.77 8.60
C ARG A 77 -16.74 11.92 9.41
N SER A 78 -17.03 11.92 10.70
CA SER A 78 -16.39 12.77 11.70
C SER A 78 -15.01 12.24 12.10
N GLU A 79 -14.24 13.05 12.82
CA GLU A 79 -12.97 12.64 13.43
C GLU A 79 -13.17 11.42 14.34
N ALA A 80 -14.16 11.46 15.24
CA ALA A 80 -14.44 10.39 16.19
C ALA A 80 -14.84 9.08 15.50
N GLU A 81 -15.64 9.13 14.44
CA GLU A 81 -15.97 7.95 13.64
C GLU A 81 -14.74 7.37 12.94
N SER A 82 -13.83 8.24 12.49
CA SER A 82 -12.61 7.85 11.79
C SER A 82 -11.54 7.27 12.72
N GLU A 83 -11.64 7.53 14.02
CA GLU A 83 -10.78 6.95 15.07
C GLU A 83 -11.29 5.60 15.60
N ARG A 84 -12.55 5.24 15.34
CA ARG A 84 -13.07 3.94 15.73
C ARG A 84 -12.27 2.84 15.03
N VAL A 85 -11.89 1.80 15.76
CA VAL A 85 -11.24 0.61 15.19
C VAL A 85 -12.25 -0.14 14.33
N VAL A 86 -11.86 -0.45 13.10
CA VAL A 86 -12.74 -1.06 12.08
C VAL A 86 -12.17 -2.35 11.52
N TYR A 87 -10.85 -2.49 11.51
CA TYR A 87 -10.16 -3.66 10.95
C TYR A 87 -9.05 -4.14 11.90
N GLY A 88 -9.34 -5.19 12.68
CA GLY A 88 -8.44 -5.70 13.73
C GLY A 88 -8.08 -4.62 14.75
N THR A 89 -6.92 -3.97 14.58
CA THR A 89 -6.46 -2.85 15.44
C THR A 89 -6.45 -1.50 14.73
N TRP A 90 -6.78 -1.46 13.43
CA TRP A 90 -6.72 -0.25 12.62
C TRP A 90 -8.07 0.47 12.59
N SER A 91 -8.01 1.78 12.78
CA SER A 91 -9.10 2.71 12.50
C SER A 91 -9.11 3.16 11.03
N VAL A 92 -10.14 3.91 10.62
CA VAL A 92 -10.18 4.53 9.28
C VAL A 92 -8.95 5.43 9.08
N LYS A 93 -8.58 6.23 10.09
CA LYS A 93 -7.35 7.06 10.04
C LYS A 93 -6.10 6.21 9.83
N ASN A 94 -6.01 5.04 10.47
CA ASN A 94 -4.86 4.15 10.26
C ASN A 94 -4.81 3.58 8.83
N VAL A 95 -5.95 3.27 8.23
CA VAL A 95 -6.00 2.86 6.81
C VAL A 95 -5.55 4.00 5.90
N LEU A 96 -5.97 5.24 6.15
CA LEU A 96 -5.52 6.40 5.38
C LEU A 96 -4.02 6.67 5.55
N ALA A 97 -3.49 6.50 6.77
CA ALA A 97 -2.05 6.58 7.05
C ALA A 97 -1.25 5.52 6.28
N HIS A 98 -1.76 4.29 6.24
CA HIS A 98 -1.18 3.20 5.47
C HIS A 98 -1.15 3.51 3.97
N LEU A 99 -2.27 3.99 3.41
CA LEU A 99 -2.35 4.35 1.99
C LEU A 99 -1.38 5.48 1.62
N ALA A 100 -1.27 6.51 2.46
CA ALA A 100 -0.31 7.60 2.25
C ALA A 100 1.13 7.09 2.30
N ALA A 101 1.47 6.29 3.31
CA ALA A 101 2.80 5.72 3.45
C ALA A 101 3.17 4.76 2.30
N TRP A 102 2.20 4.01 1.79
CA TRP A 102 2.38 3.13 0.65
C TRP A 102 2.65 3.92 -0.63
N GLU A 103 1.84 4.95 -0.92
CA GLU A 103 2.05 5.80 -2.08
C GLU A 103 3.39 6.55 -2.00
N THR A 104 3.79 7.01 -0.81
CA THR A 104 5.10 7.66 -0.60
C THR A 104 6.25 6.71 -0.94
N TRP A 105 6.14 5.45 -0.53
CA TRP A 105 7.14 4.44 -0.89
C TRP A 105 7.15 4.17 -2.40
N VAL A 106 5.99 4.05 -3.04
CA VAL A 106 5.89 3.88 -4.49
C VAL A 106 6.57 5.06 -5.20
N VAL A 107 6.20 6.29 -4.88
CA VAL A 107 6.77 7.52 -5.48
C VAL A 107 8.27 7.60 -5.26
N GLY A 108 8.74 7.37 -4.02
CA GLY A 108 10.16 7.44 -3.68
C GLY A 108 11.01 6.32 -4.28
N SER A 109 10.41 5.17 -4.61
CA SER A 109 11.12 4.01 -5.17
C SER A 109 11.32 4.08 -6.68
N MET A 110 10.41 4.72 -7.41
CA MET A 110 10.44 4.72 -8.88
C MET A 110 11.72 5.29 -9.48
N PRO A 111 12.31 6.42 -9.01
CA PRO A 111 13.55 6.95 -9.58
C PRO A 111 14.68 5.93 -9.56
N ALA A 112 14.94 5.31 -8.41
CA ALA A 112 15.99 4.32 -8.25
C ALA A 112 15.70 3.02 -9.03
N ARG A 113 14.43 2.62 -9.14
CA ARG A 113 14.02 1.47 -9.96
C ARG A 113 14.26 1.70 -11.44
N LEU A 114 13.89 2.88 -11.95
CA LEU A 114 14.10 3.23 -13.35
C LEU A 114 15.58 3.42 -13.68
N GLU A 115 16.36 3.99 -12.76
CA GLU A 115 17.80 4.18 -12.93
C GLU A 115 18.58 2.86 -12.93
N THR A 116 18.30 1.99 -11.96
CA THR A 116 19.07 0.75 -11.76
C THR A 116 18.48 -0.45 -12.50
N GLY A 117 17.24 -0.36 -12.96
CA GLY A 117 16.51 -1.48 -13.55
C GLY A 117 16.14 -2.59 -12.55
N SER A 118 16.17 -2.31 -11.25
CA SER A 118 15.82 -3.27 -10.19
C SER A 118 15.29 -2.57 -8.94
N THR A 119 14.67 -3.31 -8.02
CA THR A 119 14.27 -2.74 -6.73
C THR A 119 15.47 -2.64 -5.78
N PRO A 120 15.82 -1.42 -5.31
CA PRO A 120 16.90 -1.22 -4.35
C PRO A 120 16.74 -2.08 -3.10
N GLU A 121 17.86 -2.53 -2.53
CA GLU A 121 17.86 -3.46 -1.40
C GLU A 121 17.04 -2.95 -0.18
N PRO A 122 17.15 -1.68 0.26
CA PRO A 122 16.34 -1.19 1.39
C PRO A 122 14.83 -1.24 1.12
N MET A 123 14.43 -1.18 -0.15
CA MET A 123 13.04 -1.28 -0.56
C MET A 123 12.57 -2.74 -0.61
N ARG A 124 13.46 -3.68 -0.94
CA ARG A 124 13.18 -5.12 -0.86
C ARG A 124 13.04 -5.59 0.59
N GLU A 125 13.87 -5.08 1.50
CA GLU A 125 13.71 -5.36 2.93
C GLU A 125 12.32 -4.93 3.45
N ARG A 126 11.80 -3.80 2.95
CA ARG A 126 10.44 -3.34 3.28
C ARG A 126 9.37 -4.36 2.92
N VAL A 127 9.48 -4.95 1.73
CA VAL A 127 8.55 -5.96 1.23
C VAL A 127 8.59 -7.23 2.09
N ILE A 128 9.79 -7.68 2.46
CA ILE A 128 9.97 -8.90 3.28
C ILE A 128 9.38 -8.74 4.69
N HIS A 129 9.38 -7.52 5.23
CA HIS A 129 8.90 -7.22 6.58
C HIS A 129 7.69 -6.28 6.57
N GLU A 130 6.82 -6.41 5.58
CA GLU A 130 5.71 -5.48 5.30
C GLU A 130 4.85 -5.16 6.53
N ASP A 131 4.47 -6.16 7.34
CA ASP A 131 3.65 -5.96 8.53
C ASP A 131 4.31 -5.03 9.55
N ALA A 132 5.62 -5.19 9.75
CA ALA A 132 6.38 -4.38 10.70
C ALA A 132 6.53 -2.94 10.19
N PHE A 133 6.77 -2.77 8.89
CA PHE A 133 6.85 -1.45 8.27
C PHE A 133 5.49 -0.75 8.26
N ASN A 134 4.41 -1.44 7.89
CA ASN A 134 3.06 -0.89 7.91
C ASN A 134 2.65 -0.45 9.33
N ALA A 135 2.94 -1.28 10.34
CA ALA A 135 2.70 -0.92 11.73
C ALA A 135 3.50 0.31 12.17
N ALA A 136 4.76 0.42 11.76
CA ALA A 136 5.61 1.58 12.06
C ALA A 136 5.10 2.87 11.38
N GLU A 137 4.71 2.79 10.12
CA GLU A 137 4.19 3.93 9.34
C GLU A 137 2.85 4.44 9.89
N VAL A 138 1.97 3.51 10.30
CA VAL A 138 0.71 3.85 10.99
C VAL A 138 0.98 4.48 12.34
N ALA A 139 1.91 3.91 13.14
CA ALA A 139 2.25 4.44 14.45
C ALA A 139 2.87 5.85 14.36
N ALA A 140 3.73 6.09 13.38
CA ALA A 140 4.34 7.40 13.13
C ALA A 140 3.30 8.49 12.86
N ARG A 141 2.15 8.14 12.29
CA ARG A 141 1.05 9.04 11.93
C ARG A 141 -0.11 9.05 12.92
N ALA A 142 -0.04 8.27 14.01
CA ALA A 142 -1.14 8.14 14.96
C ALA A 142 -1.59 9.48 15.60
N HIS A 143 -0.69 10.47 15.63
CA HIS A 143 -0.93 11.80 16.18
C HIS A 143 -1.63 12.77 15.20
N LEU A 144 -1.75 12.42 13.93
CA LEU A 144 -2.38 13.28 12.92
C LEU A 144 -3.90 13.26 13.05
N SER A 145 -4.54 14.41 12.84
CA SER A 145 -5.99 14.49 12.64
C SER A 145 -6.41 13.89 11.29
N LEU A 146 -7.71 13.61 11.11
CA LEU A 146 -8.23 13.17 9.82
C LEU A 146 -7.88 14.16 8.70
N ALA A 147 -8.04 15.46 8.97
CA ALA A 147 -7.71 16.51 8.00
C ALA A 147 -6.24 16.51 7.60
N GLN A 148 -5.33 16.31 8.55
CA GLN A 148 -3.90 16.19 8.27
C GLN A 148 -3.57 14.92 7.48
N GLN A 149 -4.24 13.80 7.79
CA GLN A 149 -4.04 12.56 7.05
C GLN A 149 -4.51 12.66 5.59
N LEU A 150 -5.61 13.38 5.36
CA LEU A 150 -6.10 13.70 4.02
C LEU A 150 -5.15 14.66 3.27
N ALA A 151 -4.54 15.60 3.98
CA ALA A 151 -3.52 16.48 3.41
C ALA A 151 -2.28 15.69 2.97
N GLU A 152 -1.79 14.74 3.76
CA GLU A 152 -0.68 13.86 3.36
C GLU A 152 -1.01 13.04 2.11
N LEU A 153 -2.23 12.48 2.02
CA LEU A 153 -2.70 11.75 0.82
C LEU A 153 -2.72 12.63 -0.43
N ALA A 154 -3.08 13.91 -0.28
CA ALA A 154 -3.06 14.86 -1.38
C ALA A 154 -1.62 15.21 -1.78
N GLU A 155 -0.77 15.54 -0.81
CA GLU A 155 0.63 15.90 -1.04
C GLU A 155 1.39 14.80 -1.78
N VAL A 156 1.27 13.55 -1.36
CA VAL A 156 1.96 12.44 -2.02
C VAL A 156 1.47 12.19 -3.45
N ARG A 157 0.17 12.45 -3.72
CA ARG A 157 -0.37 12.37 -5.09
C ARG A 157 0.21 13.47 -5.97
N GLU A 158 0.37 14.69 -5.46
CA GLU A 158 1.01 15.77 -6.21
C GLU A 158 2.47 15.45 -6.53
N LEU A 159 3.20 14.85 -5.58
CA LEU A 159 4.57 14.38 -5.83
C LEU A 159 4.62 13.31 -6.92
N LEU A 160 3.67 12.35 -6.91
CA LEU A 160 3.53 11.36 -7.98
C LEU A 160 3.33 12.03 -9.34
N LEU A 161 2.36 12.95 -9.42
CA LEU A 161 2.02 13.63 -10.68
C LEU A 161 3.18 14.45 -11.21
N ALA A 162 3.86 15.21 -10.34
CA ALA A 162 5.04 15.98 -10.71
C ALA A 162 6.17 15.08 -11.22
N TYR A 163 6.41 13.96 -10.55
CA TYR A 163 7.43 13.00 -10.99
C TYR A 163 7.07 12.39 -12.34
N LEU A 164 5.83 11.93 -12.54
CA LEU A 164 5.39 11.34 -13.81
C LEU A 164 5.45 12.35 -14.95
N ALA A 165 5.12 13.61 -14.71
CA ALA A 165 5.25 14.68 -15.70
C ALA A 165 6.70 14.96 -16.13
N SER A 166 7.69 14.55 -15.31
CA SER A 166 9.11 14.69 -15.65
C SER A 166 9.65 13.56 -16.54
N LEU A 167 8.92 12.45 -16.67
CA LEU A 167 9.37 11.28 -17.44
C LEU A 167 9.01 11.43 -18.92
N ASP A 168 9.90 10.98 -19.79
CA ASP A 168 9.63 10.96 -21.23
C ASP A 168 8.64 9.84 -21.60
N PRO A 169 7.90 9.99 -22.72
CA PRO A 169 6.93 8.98 -23.16
C PRO A 169 7.51 7.59 -23.42
N ALA A 170 8.79 7.48 -23.83
CA ALA A 170 9.41 6.19 -24.09
C ALA A 170 9.71 5.45 -22.78
N THR A 171 10.13 6.15 -21.73
CA THR A 171 10.27 5.60 -20.37
C THR A 171 8.92 5.09 -19.85
N MET A 172 7.84 5.85 -20.05
CA MET A 172 6.49 5.43 -19.62
C MET A 172 6.00 4.16 -20.33
N ALA A 173 6.26 4.05 -21.63
CA ALA A 173 5.79 2.95 -22.46
C ALA A 173 6.72 1.72 -22.43
N LYS A 174 7.91 1.83 -21.83
CA LYS A 174 8.89 0.73 -21.78
C LYS A 174 8.29 -0.48 -21.05
N PRO A 175 8.15 -1.64 -21.73
CA PRO A 175 7.82 -2.89 -21.05
C PRO A 175 8.97 -3.31 -20.15
N GLN A 176 8.65 -3.90 -19.00
CA GLN A 176 9.64 -4.38 -18.02
C GLN A 176 10.65 -3.29 -17.65
N PRO A 177 10.19 -2.14 -17.11
CA PRO A 177 11.06 -1.02 -16.77
C PRO A 177 12.11 -1.39 -15.70
N TRP A 178 11.86 -2.40 -14.87
CA TRP A 178 12.80 -3.03 -13.94
C TRP A 178 12.53 -4.54 -13.82
N ALA A 179 13.53 -5.29 -13.36
CA ALA A 179 13.59 -6.76 -13.41
C ALA A 179 12.40 -7.47 -12.75
N GLU A 180 11.87 -6.92 -11.67
CA GLU A 180 10.78 -7.53 -10.90
C GLU A 180 9.39 -7.23 -11.45
N TRP A 181 9.25 -6.35 -12.45
CA TRP A 181 7.95 -5.97 -13.02
C TRP A 181 7.86 -6.33 -14.49
N GLN A 182 6.76 -6.98 -14.88
CA GLN A 182 6.58 -7.50 -16.24
C GLN A 182 5.81 -6.56 -17.19
N GLY A 183 5.09 -5.58 -16.64
CA GLY A 183 4.27 -4.64 -17.40
C GLY A 183 4.99 -3.32 -17.72
N THR A 184 4.21 -2.31 -18.10
CA THR A 184 4.65 -0.92 -18.26
C THR A 184 4.50 -0.12 -16.96
N LEU A 185 5.00 1.11 -16.92
CA LEU A 185 4.83 1.98 -15.76
C LEU A 185 3.35 2.34 -15.47
N PRO A 186 2.50 2.68 -16.46
CA PRO A 186 1.07 2.88 -16.24
C PRO A 186 0.36 1.67 -15.60
N GLU A 187 0.71 0.45 -16.01
CA GLU A 187 0.14 -0.77 -15.44
C GLU A 187 0.62 -1.00 -14.00
N TYR A 188 1.88 -0.67 -13.70
CA TYR A 188 2.39 -0.69 -12.33
C TYR A 188 1.63 0.28 -11.42
N LEU A 189 1.34 1.50 -11.90
CA LEU A 189 0.57 2.49 -11.14
C LEU A 189 -0.85 2.00 -10.85
N LEU A 190 -1.51 1.38 -11.83
CA LEU A 190 -2.83 0.79 -11.63
C LEU A 190 -2.80 -0.32 -10.57
N ARG A 191 -1.83 -1.22 -10.63
CA ARG A 191 -1.74 -2.34 -9.69
C ARG A 191 -1.33 -1.88 -8.28
N SER A 192 -0.27 -1.07 -8.20
CA SER A 192 0.35 -0.72 -6.92
C SER A 192 -0.41 0.37 -6.19
N LEU A 193 -1.15 1.24 -6.88
CA LEU A 193 -1.86 2.35 -6.24
C LEU A 193 -3.38 2.21 -6.38
N ARG A 194 -3.90 2.10 -7.61
CA ARG A 194 -5.36 2.09 -7.84
C ARG A 194 -6.01 0.85 -7.22
N ASP A 195 -5.50 -0.35 -7.50
CA ASP A 195 -6.09 -1.60 -7.00
C ASP A 195 -5.96 -1.71 -5.48
N HIS A 196 -4.82 -1.30 -4.92
CA HIS A 196 -4.59 -1.29 -3.48
C HIS A 196 -5.53 -0.31 -2.76
N GLU A 197 -5.67 0.93 -3.25
CA GLU A 197 -6.61 1.90 -2.69
C GLU A 197 -8.07 1.46 -2.80
N ARG A 198 -8.43 0.86 -3.95
CA ARG A 198 -9.76 0.26 -4.17
C ARG A 198 -10.06 -0.82 -3.16
N GLN A 199 -9.12 -1.74 -2.93
CA GLN A 199 -9.28 -2.82 -1.97
C GLN A 199 -9.60 -2.27 -0.57
N HIS A 200 -8.79 -1.34 -0.07
CA HIS A 200 -9.02 -0.74 1.25
C HIS A 200 -10.34 0.02 1.32
N LEU A 201 -10.73 0.73 0.27
CA LEU A 201 -12.03 1.40 0.21
C LEU A 201 -13.20 0.40 0.29
N ASP A 202 -13.11 -0.72 -0.43
CA ASP A 202 -14.14 -1.74 -0.44
C ASP A 202 -14.22 -2.48 0.91
N GLU A 203 -13.09 -2.74 1.55
CA GLU A 203 -13.02 -3.26 2.92
C GLU A 203 -13.67 -2.31 3.93
N LEU A 204 -13.33 -1.02 3.86
CA LEU A 204 -13.94 0.02 4.71
C LEU A 204 -15.46 0.10 4.51
N ARG A 205 -15.93 0.06 3.26
CA ARG A 205 -17.37 0.04 2.94
C ARG A 205 -18.04 -1.22 3.50
N ALA A 206 -17.43 -2.38 3.34
CA ALA A 206 -17.97 -3.64 3.86
C ALA A 206 -18.09 -3.64 5.39
N LEU A 207 -17.16 -2.99 6.09
CA LEU A 207 -17.13 -2.95 7.55
C LEU A 207 -18.03 -1.86 8.16
N LEU A 208 -18.36 -0.80 7.41
CA LEU A 208 -18.90 0.45 7.98
C LEU A 208 -20.12 1.04 7.26
N GLY A 209 -20.47 0.61 6.05
CA GLY A 209 -21.53 1.22 5.24
C GLY A 209 -21.10 2.55 4.61
#